data_AF-A0A0L0BMC7-F1
#
_entry.id   AF-A0A0L0BMC7-F1
#
_cell.length_a   1.000
_cell.length_b   1.000
_cell.length_c   1.000
_cell.angle_alpha   90.00
_cell.angle_beta   90.00
_cell.angle_gamma   90.00
#
_symmetry.space_group_name_H-M   'P 1'
#
loop_
_entity.id
_entity.type
_entity.pdbx_description
1 polymer ?
#
loop_
_entity_poly.entity_id
_entity_poly.type
_entity_poly.pdbx_seq_one_letter_code
_entity_poly.pdbx_strand_id
1 'polypeptide(L)'
;MLQTKFYSVFLIISIVQFSWAGVIRPPSPIISDEAKEEFERQVRLETEEFLNNIFKNQIGFFNKVKTSLDPATQRYKDIETYVGKLEVAKEEKSLDKKDELYFDSLRKIDKSTLFLNERQETGLEDDDYQKILEENGLKDLMKNFLADVAVYFWKMAKHSGKVVESTMDRFIENMQKDKVVF
;
A
#
# COMPACT_ATOMS: atom_id res chain seq x y z
N MET A 1 21.38 -13.64 16.05
CA MET A 1 20.35 -14.34 15.26
C MET A 1 19.63 -13.38 14.30
N LEU A 2 20.39 -12.55 13.56
CA LEU A 2 19.85 -11.56 12.60
C LEU A 2 20.56 -11.63 11.23
N GLN A 3 21.63 -12.42 11.12
CA GLN A 3 22.40 -12.55 9.88
C GLN A 3 21.74 -13.48 8.85
N THR A 4 21.01 -14.52 9.28
CA THR A 4 20.45 -15.53 8.37
C THR A 4 19.30 -15.02 7.49
N LYS A 5 18.62 -13.93 7.85
CA LYS A 5 17.54 -13.34 7.03
C LYS A 5 18.04 -12.40 5.93
N PHE A 6 19.26 -11.90 6.03
CA PHE A 6 19.88 -11.08 4.98
C PHE A 6 20.42 -11.94 3.84
N TYR A 7 20.91 -13.15 4.13
CA TYR A 7 21.45 -14.04 3.10
C TYR A 7 20.40 -14.48 2.06
N SER A 8 19.14 -14.67 2.44
CA SER A 8 18.08 -15.10 1.50
C SER A 8 17.74 -14.03 0.47
N VAL A 9 17.72 -12.76 0.88
CA VAL A 9 17.48 -11.62 -0.02
C VAL A 9 18.72 -11.37 -0.89
N PHE A 10 19.92 -11.52 -0.32
CA PHE A 10 21.17 -11.40 -1.06
C PHE A 10 21.32 -12.50 -2.13
N LEU A 11 20.82 -13.70 -1.89
CA LEU A 11 20.90 -14.83 -2.83
C LEU A 11 19.99 -14.61 -4.05
N ILE A 12 18.78 -14.07 -3.84
CA ILE A 12 17.86 -13.70 -4.93
C ILE A 12 18.45 -12.55 -5.78
N ILE A 13 19.01 -11.52 -5.14
CA ILE A 13 19.68 -10.42 -5.85
C ILE A 13 20.92 -10.91 -6.60
N SER A 14 21.68 -11.85 -6.01
CA SER A 14 22.85 -12.43 -6.66
C SER A 14 22.47 -13.26 -7.90
N ILE A 15 21.39 -14.04 -7.84
CA ILE A 15 20.91 -14.82 -9.00
C ILE A 15 20.46 -13.87 -10.14
N VAL A 16 19.81 -12.76 -9.80
CA VAL A 16 19.42 -11.71 -10.77
C VAL A 16 20.65 -11.00 -11.36
N GLN A 17 21.68 -10.72 -10.56
CA GLN A 17 22.93 -10.11 -11.06
C GLN A 17 23.79 -11.07 -11.89
N PHE A 18 23.84 -12.36 -11.54
CA PHE A 18 24.55 -13.37 -12.33
C PHE A 18 23.89 -13.66 -13.68
N SER A 19 22.57 -13.49 -13.78
CA SER A 19 21.85 -13.60 -15.06
C SER A 19 22.08 -12.38 -15.97
N TRP A 20 22.26 -11.18 -15.41
CA TRP A 20 22.72 -10.01 -16.17
C TRP A 20 24.20 -10.11 -16.62
N ALA A 21 25.05 -10.79 -15.84
CA ALA A 21 26.47 -11.00 -16.17
C ALA A 21 26.73 -12.09 -17.23
N GLY A 22 25.68 -12.74 -17.76
CA GLY A 22 25.80 -13.68 -18.88
C GLY A 22 26.47 -15.03 -18.56
N VAL A 23 26.72 -15.35 -17.28
CA VAL A 23 27.40 -16.59 -16.85
C VAL A 23 26.46 -17.80 -16.85
N ILE A 24 25.15 -17.58 -16.78
CA ILE A 24 24.13 -18.60 -16.97
C ILE A 24 23.11 -18.02 -17.94
N ARG A 25 23.08 -18.51 -19.19
CA ARG A 25 21.93 -18.31 -20.07
C ARG A 25 20.94 -19.42 -19.74
N PRO A 26 19.94 -19.23 -18.85
CA PRO A 26 18.88 -20.21 -18.72
C PRO A 26 18.19 -20.35 -20.09
N PRO A 27 17.86 -21.56 -20.56
CA PRO A 27 17.29 -21.76 -21.89
C PRO A 27 15.90 -21.14 -22.10
N SER A 28 15.33 -20.53 -21.06
CA SER A 28 13.98 -19.94 -21.06
C SER A 28 13.84 -19.01 -19.86
N PRO A 29 12.96 -17.99 -19.92
CA PRO A 29 12.68 -17.16 -18.76
C PRO A 29 12.15 -18.05 -17.63
N ILE A 30 12.79 -17.93 -16.46
CA ILE A 30 12.51 -18.74 -15.26
C ILE A 30 11.04 -18.57 -14.83
N ILE A 31 10.45 -17.41 -15.08
CA ILE A 31 9.04 -17.09 -14.87
C ILE A 31 8.37 -16.98 -16.24
N SER A 32 7.17 -17.58 -16.42
CA SER A 32 6.43 -17.37 -17.68
C SER A 32 5.79 -15.99 -17.70
N ASP A 33 5.62 -15.46 -18.91
CA ASP A 33 4.90 -14.20 -19.11
C ASP A 33 3.48 -14.27 -18.52
N GLU A 34 2.80 -15.41 -18.62
CA GLU A 34 1.47 -15.64 -18.01
C GLU A 34 1.49 -15.55 -16.48
N ALA A 35 2.50 -16.14 -15.83
CA ALA A 35 2.62 -16.11 -14.36
C ALA A 35 2.98 -14.70 -13.86
N LYS A 36 3.76 -13.97 -14.66
CA LYS A 36 4.08 -12.57 -14.41
C LYS A 36 2.85 -11.67 -14.57
N GLU A 37 2.10 -11.81 -15.66
CA GLU A 37 0.90 -11.03 -15.92
C GLU A 37 -0.19 -11.28 -14.87
N GLU A 38 -0.41 -12.54 -14.47
CA GLU A 38 -1.35 -12.86 -13.40
C GLU A 38 -0.91 -12.28 -12.05
N PHE A 39 0.39 -12.30 -11.74
CA PHE A 39 0.90 -11.65 -10.54
C PHE A 39 0.68 -10.14 -10.57
N GLU A 40 1.05 -9.48 -11.66
CA GLU A 40 0.84 -8.03 -11.84
C GLU A 40 -0.64 -7.66 -11.71
N ARG A 41 -1.54 -8.47 -12.28
CA ARG A 41 -2.99 -8.29 -12.17
C ARG A 41 -3.48 -8.40 -10.73
N GLN A 42 -3.04 -9.42 -9.99
CA GLN A 42 -3.41 -9.62 -8.59
C GLN A 42 -2.88 -8.48 -7.71
N VAL A 43 -1.61 -8.12 -7.86
CA VAL A 43 -1.01 -6.98 -7.14
C VAL A 43 -1.78 -5.70 -7.41
N ARG A 44 -2.16 -5.44 -8.67
CA ARG A 44 -2.96 -4.26 -9.03
C ARG A 44 -4.31 -4.25 -8.32
N LEU A 45 -5.04 -5.35 -8.33
CA LEU A 45 -6.35 -5.46 -7.66
C LEU A 45 -6.24 -5.28 -6.15
N GLU A 46 -5.24 -5.92 -5.53
CA GLU A 46 -5.02 -5.83 -4.08
C GLU A 46 -4.60 -4.42 -3.65
N THR A 47 -3.79 -3.74 -4.47
CA THR A 47 -3.39 -2.35 -4.22
C THR A 47 -4.58 -1.41 -4.38
N GLU A 48 -5.42 -1.64 -5.39
CA GLU A 48 -6.64 -0.84 -5.58
C GLU A 48 -7.63 -1.01 -4.42
N GLU A 49 -7.87 -2.25 -3.98
CA GLU A 49 -8.72 -2.53 -2.82
C GLU A 49 -8.19 -1.85 -1.56
N PHE A 50 -6.88 -1.97 -1.31
CA PHE A 50 -6.20 -1.36 -0.17
C PHE A 50 -6.35 0.17 -0.16
N LEU A 51 -6.05 0.85 -1.28
CA LEU A 51 -6.18 2.31 -1.39
C LEU A 51 -7.62 2.77 -1.20
N ASN A 52 -8.58 2.08 -1.82
CA ASN A 52 -10.00 2.42 -1.68
C ASN A 52 -10.47 2.30 -0.22
N ASN A 53 -10.03 1.28 0.51
CA ASN A 53 -10.35 1.10 1.92
C ASN A 53 -9.75 2.22 2.79
N ILE A 54 -8.49 2.58 2.55
CA ILE A 54 -7.85 3.72 3.23
C ILE A 54 -8.64 5.01 3.00
N PHE A 55 -8.96 5.33 1.74
CA PHE A 55 -9.67 6.57 1.43
C PHE A 55 -11.03 6.61 2.10
N LYS A 56 -11.80 5.52 2.00
CA LYS A 56 -13.13 5.44 2.62
C LYS A 56 -13.07 5.65 4.13
N ASN A 57 -12.09 5.03 4.80
CA ASN A 57 -11.91 5.15 6.24
C ASN A 57 -11.51 6.59 6.64
N GLN A 58 -10.57 7.19 5.91
CA GLN A 58 -10.11 8.55 6.17
C GLN A 58 -11.20 9.59 5.87
N ILE A 59 -11.89 9.50 4.73
CA ILE A 59 -13.04 10.34 4.38
C ILE A 59 -14.10 10.26 5.47
N GLY A 60 -14.46 9.04 5.89
CA GLY A 60 -15.47 8.83 6.92
C GLY A 60 -15.09 9.45 8.26
N PHE A 61 -13.84 9.28 8.68
CA PHE A 61 -13.32 9.88 9.91
C PHE A 61 -13.31 11.41 9.84
N PHE A 62 -12.70 11.98 8.80
CA PHE A 62 -12.51 13.42 8.69
C PHE A 62 -13.82 14.17 8.45
N ASN A 63 -14.81 13.57 7.79
CA ASN A 63 -16.14 14.14 7.72
C ASN A 63 -16.79 14.28 9.11
N LYS A 64 -16.62 13.30 10.01
CA LYS A 64 -17.13 13.40 11.39
C LYS A 64 -16.39 14.46 12.21
N VAL A 65 -15.06 14.48 12.13
CA VAL A 65 -14.24 15.52 12.79
C VAL A 65 -14.67 16.91 12.30
N LYS A 66 -14.83 17.09 10.99
CA LYS A 66 -15.25 18.37 10.40
C LYS A 66 -16.58 18.86 10.96
N THR A 67 -17.56 17.98 11.19
CA THR A 67 -18.85 18.35 11.79
C THR A 67 -18.77 18.82 13.24
N SER A 68 -17.66 18.52 13.93
CA SER A 68 -17.40 18.94 15.31
C SER A 68 -16.62 20.26 15.40
N LEU A 69 -16.22 20.84 14.27
CA LEU A 69 -15.48 22.10 14.19
C LEU A 69 -16.36 23.23 13.67
N ASP A 70 -16.03 24.47 14.05
CA ASP A 70 -16.68 25.65 13.49
C ASP A 70 -16.30 25.80 12.00
N PRO A 71 -17.28 25.88 11.06
CA PRO A 71 -17.03 26.07 9.62
C PRO A 71 -16.20 27.31 9.25
N ALA A 72 -16.13 28.31 10.11
CA ALA A 72 -15.31 29.50 9.89
C ALA A 72 -13.81 29.25 10.09
N THR A 73 -13.44 28.17 10.79
CA THR A 73 -12.05 27.86 11.17
C THR A 73 -11.20 27.42 9.97
N GLN A 74 -9.88 27.62 10.07
CA GLN A 74 -8.96 27.16 9.04
C GLN A 74 -8.93 25.63 8.97
N ARG A 75 -8.92 24.95 10.13
CA ARG A 75 -8.91 23.48 10.19
C ARG A 75 -10.12 22.85 9.51
N TYR A 76 -11.31 23.45 9.62
CA TYR A 76 -12.49 22.99 8.88
C TYR A 76 -12.23 22.98 7.36
N LYS A 77 -11.68 24.08 6.83
CA LYS A 77 -11.39 24.24 5.39
C LYS A 77 -10.28 23.30 4.92
N ASP A 78 -9.28 23.06 5.76
CA ASP A 78 -8.20 22.12 5.47
C ASP A 78 -8.74 20.70 5.37
N ILE A 79 -9.58 20.28 6.33
CA ILE A 79 -10.23 18.97 6.32
C ILE A 79 -11.15 18.84 5.11
N GLU A 80 -11.92 19.87 4.79
CA GLU A 80 -12.78 19.86 3.60
C GLU A 80 -11.98 19.69 2.31
N THR A 81 -10.88 20.41 2.18
CA THR A 81 -9.95 20.28 1.05
C THR A 81 -9.33 18.88 0.99
N TYR A 82 -8.96 18.31 2.14
CA TYR A 82 -8.41 16.96 2.21
C TYR A 82 -9.41 15.91 1.76
N VAL A 83 -10.61 15.92 2.34
CA VAL A 83 -11.69 15.00 2.00
C VAL A 83 -12.03 15.11 0.52
N GLY A 84 -12.13 16.33 -0.02
CA GLY A 84 -12.38 16.53 -1.45
C GLY A 84 -11.31 15.88 -2.35
N LYS A 85 -10.03 15.96 -1.97
CA LYS A 85 -8.95 15.28 -2.72
C LYS A 85 -9.04 13.77 -2.61
N LEU A 86 -9.36 13.23 -1.43
CA LEU A 86 -9.54 11.79 -1.24
C LEU A 86 -10.73 11.25 -2.04
N GLU A 87 -11.84 12.00 -2.12
CA GLU A 87 -12.99 11.62 -2.95
C GLU A 87 -12.61 11.57 -4.43
N VAL A 88 -11.85 12.57 -4.93
CA VAL A 88 -11.32 12.54 -6.31
C VAL A 88 -10.39 11.35 -6.53
N ALA A 89 -9.49 11.06 -5.59
CA ALA A 89 -8.59 9.92 -5.68
C ALA A 89 -9.36 8.58 -5.67
N LYS A 90 -10.42 8.46 -4.87
CA LYS A 90 -11.28 7.26 -4.81
C LYS A 90 -11.96 6.95 -6.14
N GLU A 91 -12.44 7.98 -6.83
CA GLU A 91 -13.13 7.84 -8.13
C GLU A 91 -12.17 7.65 -9.33
N GLU A 92 -10.87 7.86 -9.14
CA GLU A 92 -9.88 7.64 -10.20
C GLU A 92 -9.78 6.14 -10.55
N LYS A 93 -9.74 5.83 -11.85
CA LYS A 93 -9.71 4.46 -12.38
C LYS A 93 -8.30 3.96 -12.67
N SER A 94 -7.37 4.88 -12.96
CA SER A 94 -5.96 4.56 -13.11
C SER A 94 -5.32 4.38 -11.74
N LEU A 95 -4.74 3.19 -11.47
CA LEU A 95 -4.08 2.93 -10.20
C LEU A 95 -2.89 3.87 -9.99
N ASP A 96 -2.08 4.09 -11.03
CA ASP A 96 -0.89 4.95 -10.95
C ASP A 96 -1.29 6.40 -10.59
N LYS A 97 -2.37 6.89 -11.22
CA LYS A 97 -2.88 8.23 -10.96
C LYS A 97 -3.58 8.32 -9.60
N LYS A 98 -4.25 7.25 -9.16
CA LYS A 98 -4.85 7.14 -7.83
C LYS A 98 -3.78 7.23 -6.74
N ASP A 99 -2.67 6.52 -6.91
CA ASP A 99 -1.52 6.55 -6.00
C ASP A 99 -0.87 7.94 -5.98
N GLU A 100 -0.63 8.54 -7.16
CA GLU A 100 -0.12 9.90 -7.27
C GLU A 100 -0.99 10.92 -6.54
N LEU A 101 -2.31 10.90 -6.77
CA LEU A 101 -3.26 11.78 -6.10
C LEU A 101 -3.25 11.60 -4.58
N TYR A 102 -3.10 10.37 -4.11
CA TYR A 102 -2.98 10.09 -2.68
C TYR A 102 -1.70 10.68 -2.10
N PHE A 103 -0.54 10.43 -2.71
CA PHE A 103 0.73 11.01 -2.27
C PHE A 103 0.71 12.55 -2.30
N ASP A 104 0.06 13.13 -3.30
CA ASP A 104 -0.11 14.59 -3.40
C ASP A 104 -1.03 15.15 -2.32
N SER A 105 -2.06 14.39 -1.92
CA SER A 105 -2.92 14.75 -0.80
C SER A 105 -2.12 14.80 0.52
N LEU A 106 -1.22 13.83 0.73
CA LEU A 106 -0.33 13.74 1.89
C LEU A 106 0.83 14.73 1.89
N ARG A 107 1.29 15.20 0.72
CA ARG A 107 2.37 16.20 0.63
C ARG A 107 1.87 17.61 0.87
N LYS A 108 0.68 17.95 0.38
CA LYS A 108 0.10 19.29 0.51
C LYS A 108 -0.44 19.60 1.91
N ILE A 109 -0.69 18.55 2.68
CA ILE A 109 -1.10 18.63 4.06
C ILE A 109 0.07 18.06 4.82
N ASP A 110 0.96 18.93 5.30
CA ASP A 110 2.13 18.48 6.04
C ASP A 110 1.68 17.46 7.10
N LYS A 111 2.32 16.29 7.14
CA LYS A 111 1.76 15.00 7.60
C LYS A 111 1.19 15.01 9.02
N SER A 112 1.48 16.05 9.80
CA SER A 112 1.07 16.25 11.17
C SER A 112 -0.04 17.29 11.38
N THR A 113 -0.36 18.13 10.39
CA THR A 113 -1.27 19.29 10.61
C THR A 113 -2.70 18.88 10.93
N LEU A 114 -3.28 17.85 10.30
CA LEU A 114 -4.69 17.49 10.58
C LEU A 114 -4.92 16.72 11.89
N PHE A 115 -3.85 16.24 12.53
CA PHE A 115 -3.95 15.53 13.81
C PHE A 115 -3.35 16.34 14.97
N LEU A 116 -2.56 17.36 14.68
CA LEU A 116 -2.06 18.30 15.66
C LEU A 116 -2.94 19.55 15.71
N ASN A 117 -3.10 20.08 16.91
CA ASN A 117 -3.82 21.32 17.09
C ASN A 117 -2.88 22.51 16.89
N GLU A 118 -3.36 23.50 16.16
CA GLU A 118 -2.89 24.87 16.29
C GLU A 118 -4.10 25.71 16.68
N ARG A 119 -4.07 26.31 17.87
CA ARG A 119 -5.21 27.09 18.40
C ARG A 119 -5.67 28.19 17.45
N GLN A 120 -4.77 28.79 16.67
CA GLN A 120 -5.11 29.80 15.66
C GLN A 120 -5.92 29.22 14.49
N GLU A 121 -5.80 27.92 14.21
CA GLU A 121 -6.46 27.23 13.11
C GLU A 121 -7.81 26.62 13.51
N THR A 122 -7.98 26.27 14.79
CA THR A 122 -9.16 25.57 15.33
C THR A 122 -10.00 26.40 16.30
N GLY A 123 -9.41 27.41 16.95
CA GLY A 123 -10.00 28.13 18.08
C GLY A 123 -10.02 27.33 19.40
N LEU A 124 -9.43 26.13 19.43
CA LEU A 124 -9.47 25.18 20.54
C LEU A 124 -8.12 25.05 21.24
N GLU A 125 -8.15 24.67 22.52
CA GLU A 125 -6.95 24.14 23.18
C GLU A 125 -6.64 22.72 22.67
N ASP A 126 -5.40 22.29 22.85
CA ASP A 126 -4.92 21.00 22.32
C ASP A 126 -5.72 19.81 22.87
N ASP A 127 -6.06 19.82 24.16
CA ASP A 127 -6.83 18.76 24.81
C ASP A 127 -8.26 18.66 24.25
N ASP A 128 -8.89 19.79 23.94
CA ASP A 128 -10.24 19.83 23.37
C ASP A 128 -10.23 19.30 21.94
N TYR A 129 -9.23 19.67 21.13
CA TYR A 129 -9.08 19.16 19.78
C TYR A 129 -8.77 17.66 19.78
N GLN A 130 -7.87 17.20 20.65
CA GLN A 130 -7.53 15.79 20.79
C GLN A 130 -8.78 14.97 21.18
N LYS A 131 -9.59 15.49 22.11
CA LYS A 131 -10.85 14.88 22.49
C LYS A 131 -11.82 14.76 21.31
N ILE A 132 -11.94 15.79 20.48
CA ILE A 132 -12.73 15.73 19.25
C ILE A 132 -12.24 14.60 18.34
N LEU A 133 -10.93 14.47 18.11
CA LEU A 133 -10.37 13.41 17.29
C LEU A 133 -10.72 12.02 17.86
N GLU A 134 -10.56 11.84 19.18
CA GLU A 134 -10.83 10.58 19.87
C GLU A 134 -12.31 10.20 19.84
N GLU A 135 -13.21 11.12 20.19
CA GLU A 135 -14.66 10.92 20.19
C GLU A 135 -15.20 10.62 18.77
N ASN A 136 -14.53 11.14 17.73
CA ASN A 136 -14.87 10.85 16.34
C ASN A 136 -14.19 9.59 15.77
N GLY A 137 -13.49 8.83 16.61
CA GLY A 137 -13.01 7.49 16.28
C GLY A 137 -11.58 7.42 15.77
N LEU A 138 -10.68 8.32 16.21
CA LEU A 138 -9.25 8.28 15.83
C LEU A 138 -8.63 6.91 16.14
N LYS A 139 -8.96 6.32 17.29
CA LYS A 139 -8.47 4.98 17.68
C LYS A 139 -8.91 3.90 16.70
N ASP A 140 -10.15 3.95 16.25
CA ASP A 140 -10.69 2.99 15.29
C ASP A 140 -10.09 3.20 13.90
N LEU A 141 -9.90 4.46 13.47
CA LEU A 141 -9.18 4.78 12.23
C LEU A 141 -7.77 4.16 12.23
N MET A 142 -6.99 4.38 13.30
CA MET A 142 -5.63 3.86 13.42
C MET A 142 -5.61 2.33 13.45
N LYS A 143 -6.55 1.72 14.18
CA LYS A 143 -6.67 0.25 14.23
C LYS A 143 -7.01 -0.33 12.86
N ASN A 144 -7.97 0.26 12.15
CA ASN A 144 -8.36 -0.20 10.81
C ASN A 144 -7.22 -0.01 9.82
N PHE A 145 -6.52 1.13 9.85
CA PHE A 145 -5.35 1.36 9.01
C PHE A 145 -4.27 0.29 9.21
N LEU A 146 -3.91 -0.03 10.46
CA LEU A 146 -2.92 -1.07 10.75
C LEU A 146 -3.39 -2.46 10.29
N ALA A 147 -4.67 -2.76 10.45
CA ALA A 147 -5.26 -4.01 9.98
C ALA A 147 -5.22 -4.10 8.45
N ASP A 148 -5.63 -3.05 7.74
CA ASP A 148 -5.62 -2.98 6.27
C ASP A 148 -4.19 -3.15 5.72
N VAL A 149 -3.20 -2.49 6.35
CA VAL A 149 -1.78 -2.66 6.02
C VAL A 149 -1.32 -4.10 6.23
N ALA A 150 -1.65 -4.72 7.37
CA ALA A 150 -1.26 -6.10 7.66
C ALA A 150 -1.88 -7.09 6.67
N VAL A 151 -3.17 -6.92 6.35
CA VAL A 151 -3.88 -7.75 5.36
C VAL A 151 -3.24 -7.58 3.98
N TYR A 152 -2.97 -6.35 3.55
CA TYR A 152 -2.32 -6.07 2.27
C TYR A 152 -0.95 -6.77 2.17
N PHE A 153 -0.08 -6.58 3.17
CA PHE A 153 1.24 -7.25 3.18
C PHE A 153 1.13 -8.77 3.17
N TRP A 154 0.17 -9.34 3.91
CA TRP A 154 -0.06 -10.78 3.91
C TRP A 154 -0.49 -11.30 2.53
N LYS A 155 -1.44 -10.61 1.88
CA LYS A 155 -1.90 -10.98 0.54
C LYS A 155 -0.75 -10.86 -0.47
N MET A 156 0.02 -9.77 -0.43
CA MET A 156 1.20 -9.59 -1.28
C MET A 156 2.22 -10.73 -1.11
N ALA A 157 2.55 -11.10 0.13
CA ALA A 157 3.45 -12.22 0.41
C ALA A 157 2.91 -13.55 -0.14
N LYS A 158 1.60 -13.79 -0.02
CA LYS A 158 0.94 -14.98 -0.57
C LYS A 158 1.00 -15.02 -2.11
N HIS A 159 0.77 -13.89 -2.78
CA HIS A 159 0.89 -13.81 -4.24
C HIS A 159 2.33 -14.05 -4.70
N SER A 160 3.32 -13.43 -4.03
CA SER A 160 4.73 -13.68 -4.33
C SER A 160 5.14 -15.14 -4.12
N GLY A 161 4.65 -15.79 -3.06
CA GLY A 161 4.89 -17.21 -2.80
C GLY A 161 4.38 -18.12 -3.92
N LYS A 162 3.15 -17.88 -4.41
CA LYS A 162 2.57 -18.64 -5.53
C LYS A 162 3.38 -18.53 -6.83
N VAL A 163 3.96 -17.35 -7.11
CA VAL A 163 4.82 -17.16 -8.29
C VAL A 163 6.09 -18.00 -8.17
N VAL A 164 6.68 -18.06 -6.97
CA VAL A 164 7.86 -18.88 -6.72
C VAL A 164 7.52 -20.37 -6.85
N GLU A 165 6.41 -20.83 -6.26
CA GLU A 165 5.96 -22.23 -6.35
C GLU A 165 5.73 -22.66 -7.81
N SER A 166 4.94 -21.90 -8.56
CA SER A 166 4.66 -22.21 -9.97
C SER A 166 5.90 -22.19 -10.86
N THR A 167 6.87 -21.34 -10.54
CA THR A 167 8.18 -21.30 -11.18
C THR A 167 9.01 -22.55 -10.88
N MET A 168 9.02 -22.99 -9.61
CA MET A 168 9.72 -24.20 -9.19
C MET A 168 9.11 -25.46 -9.79
N ASP A 169 7.78 -25.56 -9.82
CA ASP A 169 7.07 -26.70 -10.41
C ASP A 169 7.41 -26.84 -11.89
N ARG A 170 7.38 -25.73 -12.64
CA ARG A 170 7.75 -25.71 -14.06
C ARG A 170 9.22 -26.08 -14.29
N PHE A 171 10.11 -25.61 -13.43
CA PHE A 171 11.53 -25.98 -13.50
C PHE A 171 11.72 -27.49 -13.28
N ILE A 172 11.01 -28.08 -12.31
CA ILE A 172 11.03 -29.53 -12.04
C ILE A 172 10.45 -30.31 -13.23
N GLU A 173 9.32 -29.89 -13.79
CA GLU A 173 8.71 -30.53 -14.96
C GLU A 173 9.62 -30.51 -16.19
N ASN A 174 10.28 -29.38 -16.47
CA ASN A 174 11.23 -29.27 -17.59
C ASN A 174 12.44 -30.20 -17.38
N MET A 175 12.99 -30.26 -16.17
CA MET A 175 14.07 -31.20 -15.83
C MET A 175 13.63 -32.67 -15.96
N GLN A 176 12.37 -33.00 -15.64
CA GLN A 176 11.85 -34.36 -15.81
C GLN A 176 11.69 -34.72 -17.29
N LYS A 177 11.18 -33.79 -18.11
CA LYS A 177 11.05 -33.98 -19.57
C LYS A 177 12.41 -34.18 -20.24
N ASP A 178 13.41 -33.39 -19.89
CA ASP A 178 14.76 -33.51 -20.46
C ASP A 178 15.46 -34.83 -20.08
N LYS A 179 15.11 -35.45 -18.95
CA LYS A 179 15.62 -36.77 -18.54
C LYS A 179 14.98 -37.95 -19.29
N VAL A 180 13.85 -37.77 -19.96
CA VAL A 180 13.12 -38.83 -20.69
C VAL A 180 13.62 -38.97 -22.15
N VAL A 181 14.49 -38.07 -22.61
CA VAL A 181 14.97 -38.00 -24.02
C VAL A 181 16.32 -38.72 -24.24
N PHE A 182 16.70 -39.68 -23.38
CA PHE A 182 17.89 -40.53 -23.59
C PHE A 182 17.55 -42.02 -23.58
#